data_AF-X0WKQ2-F1
#
_entry.id   AF-X0WKQ2-F1
#
_cell.length_a   1.000
_cell.length_b   1.000
_cell.length_c   1.000
_cell.angle_alpha   90.00
_cell.angle_beta   90.00
_cell.angle_gamma   90.00
#
_symmetry.space_group_name_H-M   'P 1'
#
loop_
_entity.id
_entity.type
_entity.pdbx_description
1 polymer ?
#
loop_
_entity_poly.entity_id
_entity_poly.type
_entity_poly.pdbx_seq_one_letter_code
_entity_poly.pdbx_strand_id
1 'polypeptide(L)'
;LRKADDLAHGWGKIDENQIEEFKNRINSQIKKSCPFTISDLAVNGNDVMNVLGLQPGPRVGQILNQLLEKVIDKPEYNQKGKLMEMLKDMR
;
A
#
# COMPACT_ATOMS: atom_id res chain seq x y z
N LEU A 1 50.17 5.63 17.17
CA LEU A 1 48.86 6.27 17.39
C LEU A 1 48.63 7.20 16.21
N ARG A 2 47.53 7.23 15.44
CA ARG A 2 46.13 6.96 15.75
C ARG A 2 45.37 6.80 14.42
N LYS A 3 44.78 5.62 14.22
CA LYS A 3 43.48 5.34 13.58
C LYS A 3 43.01 6.31 12.48
N ALA A 4 42.95 5.84 11.25
CA ALA A 4 41.69 5.36 10.65
C ALA A 4 41.78 5.48 9.13
N ASP A 5 42.19 4.39 8.50
CA ASP A 5 41.64 3.97 7.22
C ASP A 5 40.12 3.85 7.38
N ASP A 6 39.37 4.90 7.02
CA ASP A 6 37.90 4.81 6.89
C ASP A 6 37.51 5.14 5.45
N LEU A 7 36.89 4.15 4.83
CA LEU A 7 36.37 4.15 3.48
C LEU A 7 35.46 5.36 3.22
N ALA A 8 35.75 6.13 2.19
CA ALA A 8 34.70 6.87 1.50
C ALA A 8 35.08 7.05 0.02
N HIS A 9 35.05 5.93 -0.70
CA HIS A 9 34.97 5.90 -2.15
C HIS A 9 33.88 6.88 -2.62
N GLY A 10 34.26 7.88 -3.42
CA GLY A 10 33.58 8.28 -4.66
C GLY A 10 32.05 8.38 -4.75
N TRP A 11 31.31 8.58 -3.66
CA TRP A 11 29.87 8.89 -3.70
C TRP A 11 29.65 10.37 -3.45
N GLY A 12 30.25 11.20 -4.30
CA GLY A 12 29.87 12.60 -4.42
C GLY A 12 28.43 12.66 -4.89
N LYS A 13 27.52 12.93 -3.95
CA LYS A 13 26.09 13.22 -4.15
C LYS A 13 25.43 12.36 -5.22
N ILE A 14 24.88 11.23 -4.81
CA ILE A 14 23.66 10.77 -5.45
C ILE A 14 22.70 11.96 -5.36
N ASP A 15 22.43 12.61 -6.49
CA ASP A 15 21.63 13.83 -6.56
C ASP A 15 20.22 13.45 -6.07
N GLU A 16 19.90 13.77 -4.81
CA GLU A 16 18.63 13.40 -4.17
C GLU A 16 17.43 13.82 -5.04
N ASN A 17 17.57 14.93 -5.77
CA ASN A 17 16.59 15.39 -6.76
C ASN A 17 16.33 14.39 -7.88
N GLN A 18 17.36 13.72 -8.42
CA GLN A 18 17.19 12.72 -9.48
C GLN A 18 16.49 11.46 -8.97
N ILE A 19 16.77 11.06 -7.73
CA ILE A 19 16.06 9.95 -7.08
C ILE A 19 14.60 10.33 -6.83
N GLU A 20 14.34 11.56 -6.41
CA GLU A 20 12.99 12.03 -6.11
C GLU A 20 12.14 12.21 -7.38
N GLU A 21 12.72 12.73 -8.46
CA GLU A 21 12.05 12.86 -9.76
C GLU A 21 11.74 11.47 -10.35
N PHE A 22 12.67 10.52 -10.26
CA PHE A 22 12.46 9.14 -10.70
C PHE A 22 11.36 8.45 -9.87
N LYS A 23 11.36 8.64 -8.54
CA LYS A 23 10.29 8.15 -7.66
C LYS A 23 8.93 8.72 -8.03
N ASN A 24 8.84 10.03 -8.28
CA ASN A 24 7.58 10.68 -8.67
C ASN A 24 7.06 10.19 -10.02
N ARG A 25 7.96 9.92 -10.96
CA ARG A 25 7.63 9.40 -12.29
C ARG A 25 7.09 7.98 -12.23
N ILE A 26 7.71 7.10 -11.42
CA ILE A 26 7.21 5.75 -11.13
C ILE A 26 5.84 5.83 -10.45
N ASN A 27 5.71 6.66 -9.41
CA ASN A 27 4.46 6.77 -8.64
C ASN A 27 3.30 7.32 -9.48
N SER A 28 3.58 8.22 -10.44
CA SER A 28 2.59 8.76 -11.37
C SER A 28 2.16 7.76 -12.44
N GLN A 29 3.00 6.78 -12.80
CA GLN A 29 2.60 5.68 -13.68
C GLN A 29 1.77 4.63 -12.94
N ILE A 30 2.10 4.35 -11.67
CA ILE A 30 1.34 3.41 -10.83
C ILE A 30 -0.08 3.93 -10.53
N LYS A 31 -0.23 5.23 -10.28
CA LYS A 31 -1.54 5.87 -10.03
C LYS A 31 -2.54 5.83 -11.19
N LYS A 32 -2.10 5.45 -12.40
CA LYS A 32 -2.92 5.62 -13.61
C LYS A 32 -3.87 4.48 -13.95
N SER A 33 -3.88 3.33 -13.26
CA SER A 33 -4.76 2.25 -13.77
C SER A 33 -5.35 1.23 -12.83
N CYS A 34 -4.84 0.90 -11.66
CA CYS A 34 -5.47 -0.15 -10.85
C CYS A 34 -5.19 0.02 -9.36
N PRO A 35 -6.10 -0.42 -8.48
CA PRO A 35 -5.85 -0.55 -7.06
C PRO A 35 -4.78 -1.63 -6.84
N PHE A 36 -3.54 -1.22 -6.58
CA PHE A 36 -2.42 -2.14 -6.34
C PHE A 36 -2.03 -2.25 -4.86
N THR A 37 -2.61 -1.39 -4.02
CA THR A 37 -2.20 -1.27 -2.61
C THR A 37 -3.44 -1.23 -1.72
N ILE A 38 -3.30 -1.71 -0.49
CA ILE A 38 -4.38 -1.68 0.51
C ILE A 38 -4.92 -0.25 0.72
N SER A 39 -4.06 0.76 0.61
CA SER A 39 -4.44 2.18 0.71
C SER A 39 -5.30 2.70 -0.45
N ASP A 40 -5.39 1.96 -1.55
CA ASP A 40 -6.25 2.32 -2.70
C ASP A 40 -7.67 1.75 -2.54
N LEU A 41 -7.90 0.85 -1.59
CA LEU A 41 -9.24 0.34 -1.30
C LEU A 41 -10.15 1.47 -0.76
N ALA A 42 -11.41 1.48 -1.20
CA ALA A 42 -12.43 2.40 -0.74
C ALA A 42 -12.87 2.16 0.73
N VAL A 43 -12.28 1.16 1.40
CA VAL A 43 -12.47 0.84 2.81
C VAL A 43 -11.12 0.73 3.51
N ASN A 44 -11.06 1.13 4.77
CA ASN A 44 -9.85 1.03 5.58
C ASN A 44 -9.94 -0.12 6.59
N GLY A 45 -8.82 -0.43 7.24
CA GLY A 45 -8.80 -1.41 8.32
C GLY A 45 -9.78 -1.08 9.45
N ASN A 46 -10.06 0.20 9.69
CA ASN A 46 -11.08 0.61 10.67
C ASN A 46 -12.51 0.25 10.25
N ASP A 47 -12.84 0.35 8.96
CA ASP A 47 -14.14 -0.09 8.44
C ASP A 47 -14.27 -1.62 8.58
N VAL A 48 -13.21 -2.36 8.20
CA VAL A 48 -13.16 -3.84 8.34
C VAL A 48 -13.35 -4.26 9.80
N MET A 49 -12.65 -3.62 10.74
CA MET A 49 -12.79 -3.89 12.18
C MET A 49 -14.20 -3.64 12.68
N ASN A 50 -14.83 -2.53 12.29
CA ASN A 50 -16.19 -2.20 12.71
C ASN A 50 -17.24 -3.16 12.13
N VAL A 51 -17.09 -3.57 10.86
CA VAL A 51 -18.06 -4.44 10.19
C VAL A 51 -17.98 -5.89 10.69
N LEU A 52 -16.77 -6.43 10.83
CA LEU A 52 -16.56 -7.81 11.26
C LEU A 52 -16.40 -7.98 12.77
N GLY A 53 -16.30 -6.89 13.53
CA GLY A 53 -16.06 -6.93 14.98
C GLY A 53 -14.69 -7.51 15.36
N LEU A 54 -13.69 -7.32 14.50
CA LEU A 54 -12.35 -7.87 14.68
C LEU A 54 -11.44 -6.90 15.46
N GLN A 55 -10.54 -7.47 16.27
CA GLN A 55 -9.50 -6.70 16.95
C GLN A 55 -8.39 -6.30 15.95
N PRO A 56 -7.71 -5.16 16.18
CA PRO A 56 -6.59 -4.73 15.37
C PRO A 56 -5.48 -5.78 15.41
N GLY A 57 -5.07 -6.26 14.23
CA GLY A 57 -4.08 -7.31 14.12
C GLY A 57 -3.90 -7.79 12.68
N PRO A 58 -3.04 -8.80 12.46
CA PRO A 58 -2.70 -9.29 11.14
C PRO A 58 -3.92 -9.82 10.36
N ARG A 59 -4.97 -10.27 11.06
CA ARG A 59 -6.25 -10.68 10.45
C ARG A 59 -6.91 -9.58 9.62
N VAL A 60 -6.88 -8.34 10.11
CA VAL A 60 -7.48 -7.19 9.38
C VAL A 60 -6.73 -6.97 8.06
N GLY A 61 -5.39 -7.05 8.11
CA GLY A 61 -4.54 -6.98 6.93
C GLY A 61 -4.83 -8.11 5.93
N GLN A 62 -5.06 -9.34 6.41
CA GLN A 62 -5.41 -10.47 5.54
C GLN A 62 -6.74 -10.26 4.81
N ILE A 63 -7.76 -9.74 5.50
CA ILE A 63 -9.07 -9.45 4.87
C ILE A 63 -8.96 -8.32 3.86
N LEU A 64 -8.24 -7.25 4.19
CA LEU A 64 -7.94 -6.19 3.23
C LEU A 64 -7.21 -6.71 2.00
N ASN A 65 -6.27 -7.66 2.19
CA ASN A 65 -5.57 -8.28 1.07
C ASN A 65 -6.51 -9.10 0.18
N GLN A 66 -7.42 -9.89 0.78
CA GLN A 66 -8.43 -10.62 0.01
C GLN A 66 -9.38 -9.71 -0.78
N LEU A 67 -9.77 -8.58 -0.18
CA LEU A 67 -10.56 -7.56 -0.89
C LEU A 67 -9.74 -6.94 -2.03
N LEU A 68 -8.46 -6.64 -1.80
CA LEU A 68 -7.55 -6.12 -2.82
C LEU A 68 -7.42 -7.09 -3.99
N GLU A 69 -7.26 -8.39 -3.74
CA GLU A 69 -7.20 -9.41 -4.81
C GLU A 69 -8.47 -9.40 -5.67
N LYS A 70 -9.66 -9.32 -5.06
CA LYS A 70 -10.93 -9.20 -5.79
C LYS A 70 -11.04 -7.91 -6.60
N VAL A 71 -10.51 -6.83 -6.05
CA VAL A 71 -10.52 -5.50 -6.68
C VAL A 71 -9.49 -5.40 -7.81
N ILE A 72 -8.35 -6.08 -7.70
CA ILE A 72 -7.36 -6.20 -8.79
C ILE A 72 -8.00 -6.91 -9.99
N ASP A 73 -8.78 -7.96 -9.75
CA ASP A 73 -9.51 -8.68 -10.80
C ASP A 73 -10.67 -7.84 -11.36
N LYS A 74 -11.40 -7.14 -10.47
CA LYS A 74 -12.55 -6.29 -10.81
C LYS A 74 -12.47 -4.95 -10.09
N PRO A 75 -11.85 -3.92 -10.71
CA PRO A 75 -11.69 -2.60 -10.09
C PRO A 75 -13.02 -1.90 -9.80
N GLU A 76 -14.10 -2.28 -10.50
CA GLU A 76 -15.48 -1.86 -10.22
C GLU A 76 -15.98 -2.24 -8.81
N TYR A 77 -15.33 -3.19 -8.14
CA TYR A 77 -15.65 -3.57 -6.78
C TYR A 77 -15.07 -2.62 -5.75
N ASN A 78 -14.15 -1.73 -6.14
CA ASN A 78 -13.53 -0.74 -5.28
C ASN A 78 -14.48 0.41 -4.91
N GLN A 79 -15.65 0.08 -4.37
CA GLN A 79 -16.65 1.03 -3.92
C GLN A 79 -16.97 0.73 -2.47
N LYS A 80 -16.98 1.76 -1.63
CA LYS A 80 -17.17 1.62 -0.18
C LYS A 80 -18.40 0.75 0.17
N GLY A 81 -19.53 0.98 -0.49
CA GLY A 81 -20.75 0.18 -0.29
C GLY A 81 -20.58 -1.30 -0.66
N LYS A 82 -20.04 -1.58 -1.85
CA LYS A 82 -19.84 -2.95 -2.36
C LYS A 82 -18.85 -3.73 -1.49
N LEU A 83 -17.74 -3.11 -1.09
CA LEU A 83 -16.76 -3.71 -0.19
C LEU A 83 -17.35 -3.94 1.21
N MET A 84 -18.19 -3.02 1.72
CA MET A 84 -18.91 -3.23 2.98
C MET A 84 -19.92 -4.38 2.92
N GLU A 85 -20.61 -4.56 1.79
CA GLU A 85 -21.49 -5.72 1.58
C GLU A 85 -20.69 -7.02 1.51
N MET A 86 -19.59 -7.06 0.77
CA MET A 86 -18.68 -8.22 0.74
C MET A 86 -18.14 -8.58 2.12
N LEU A 87 -17.80 -7.57 2.93
CA LEU A 87 -17.37 -7.78 4.32
C LEU A 87 -18.47 -8.35 5.20
N LYS A 88 -19.74 -7.98 4.98
CA LYS A 88 -20.87 -8.55 5.71
C LYS A 88 -21.16 -9.99 5.29
N ASP A 89 -20.94 -10.32 4.03
CA ASP A 89 -21.09 -11.68 3.49
C ASP A 89 -20.02 -12.64 4.02
N MET A 90 -18.80 -12.13 4.30
CA MET A 90 -17.71 -12.88 4.94
C MET A 90 -17.92 -13.20 6.43
N ARG A 91 -19.04 -12.78 7.03
CA ARG A 91 -19.32 -12.92 8.47
C ARG A 91 -19.77 -14.33 8.85
#